data_AF-A0A7I8EHZ2-F1
#
_entry.id   AF-A0A7I8EHZ2-F1
#
_cell.length_a   1.000
_cell.length_b   1.000
_cell.length_c   1.000
_cell.angle_alpha   90.00
_cell.angle_beta   90.00
_cell.angle_gamma   90.00
#
_symmetry.space_group_name_H-M   'P 1'
#
loop_
_entity.id
_entity.type
_entity.pdbx_description
1 polymer ?
#
loop_
_entity_poly.entity_id
_entity_poly.type
_entity_poly.pdbx_seq_one_letter_code
_entity_poly.pdbx_strand_id
1 'polypeptide(L)'
;MEHPDKWAGETFGTTELGDLRRTDRLVKMATAIAENPSSSLPESMHNWAETLAAYRFLDNEAVTHEQIMTPHWRITRQEAMQRSPFACPGLK
;
A
#
# COMPACT_ATOMS: atom_id res chain seq x y z
N MET A 1 9.54 10.86 5.13
CA MET A 1 8.75 11.18 3.92
C MET A 1 7.74 12.27 4.30
N GLU A 2 7.55 13.30 3.48
CA GLU A 2 6.82 14.52 3.90
C GLU A 2 5.30 14.33 4.00
N HIS A 3 4.70 13.42 3.20
CA HIS A 3 3.26 13.10 3.24
C HIS A 3 2.96 11.60 3.09
N PRO A 4 3.17 10.79 4.15
CA PRO A 4 2.94 9.34 4.13
C PRO A 4 1.48 8.94 3.87
N ASP A 5 0.54 9.73 4.39
CA ASP A 5 -0.91 9.56 4.25
C ASP A 5 -1.37 9.73 2.81
N LYS A 6 -0.91 10.80 2.15
CA LYS A 6 -1.24 11.11 0.76
C LYS A 6 -0.76 9.99 -0.17
N TRP A 7 0.51 9.60 -0.04
CA TRP A 7 1.07 8.52 -0.84
C TRP A 7 0.36 7.19 -0.62
N ALA A 8 0.04 6.84 0.64
CA ALA A 8 -0.66 5.59 0.94
C ALA A 8 -2.06 5.58 0.31
N GLY A 9 -2.78 6.71 0.38
CA GLY A 9 -4.07 6.89 -0.28
C GLY A 9 -3.99 6.79 -1.81
N GLU A 10 -3.03 7.47 -2.43
CA GLU A 10 -2.80 7.41 -3.87
C GLU A 10 -2.38 6.00 -4.33
N THR A 11 -1.56 5.31 -3.55
CA THR A 11 -1.02 3.98 -3.88
C THR A 11 -2.04 2.86 -3.67
N PHE A 12 -2.72 2.85 -2.53
CA PHE A 12 -3.54 1.71 -2.09
C PHE A 12 -5.03 2.01 -1.95
N GLY A 13 -5.46 3.28 -2.06
CA GLY A 13 -6.86 3.66 -1.84
C GLY A 13 -7.86 3.08 -2.85
N THR A 14 -7.37 2.55 -3.98
CA THR A 14 -8.18 1.88 -5.01
C THR A 14 -8.08 0.35 -4.94
N THR A 15 -7.45 -0.21 -3.91
CA THR A 15 -7.30 -1.66 -3.77
C THR A 15 -8.64 -2.32 -3.45
N GLU A 16 -9.03 -3.33 -4.24
CA GLU A 16 -10.25 -4.09 -4.03
C GLU A 16 -9.97 -5.35 -3.20
N LEU A 17 -10.30 -5.28 -1.89
CA LEU A 17 -10.10 -6.38 -0.93
C LEU A 17 -11.43 -7.04 -0.49
N GLY A 18 -12.50 -6.82 -1.26
CA GLY A 18 -13.85 -7.34 -1.00
C GLY A 18 -14.62 -6.66 0.14
N ASP A 19 -13.99 -5.80 0.93
CA ASP A 19 -14.62 -4.97 1.97
C ASP A 19 -13.86 -3.64 2.08
N LEU A 20 -14.57 -2.51 2.03
CA LEU A 20 -13.98 -1.18 2.10
C LEU A 20 -13.15 -0.95 3.37
N ARG A 21 -13.52 -1.61 4.49
CA ARG A 21 -12.78 -1.52 5.76
C ARG A 21 -11.38 -2.15 5.66
N ARG A 22 -11.20 -3.13 4.78
CA ARG A 22 -9.88 -3.73 4.53
C ARG A 22 -9.00 -2.76 3.75
N THR A 23 -9.55 -2.10 2.74
CA THR A 23 -8.84 -1.07 1.97
C THR A 23 -8.47 0.13 2.86
N ASP A 24 -9.39 0.61 3.70
CA ASP A 24 -9.09 1.66 4.70
C ASP A 24 -7.96 1.23 5.66
N ARG A 25 -8.00 -0.01 6.15
CA ARG A 25 -6.93 -0.55 7.00
C ARG A 25 -5.59 -0.64 6.28
N LEU A 26 -5.57 -1.07 5.02
CA LEU A 26 -4.35 -1.12 4.21
C LEU A 26 -3.71 0.27 4.09
N VAL A 27 -4.52 1.30 3.79
CA VAL A 27 -4.04 2.68 3.71
C VAL A 27 -3.46 3.13 5.05
N LYS A 28 -4.16 2.92 6.16
CA LYS A 28 -3.68 3.27 7.51
C LYS A 28 -2.36 2.59 7.87
N MET A 29 -2.26 1.29 7.61
CA MET A 29 -1.03 0.52 7.87
C MET A 29 0.12 1.03 7.01
N ALA A 30 -0.11 1.27 5.72
CA ALA A 30 0.90 1.80 4.81
C ALA A 30 1.38 3.20 5.22
N THR A 31 0.46 4.07 5.66
CA THR A 31 0.80 5.40 6.22
C THR A 31 1.75 5.25 7.41
N ALA A 32 1.37 4.46 8.41
CA ALA A 32 2.16 4.28 9.63
C ALA A 32 3.54 3.63 9.35
N ILE A 33 3.62 2.68 8.42
CA ILE A 33 4.89 2.09 8.00
C ILE A 33 5.76 3.11 7.25
N ALA A 34 5.17 3.96 6.40
CA ALA A 34 5.90 4.96 5.63
C ALA A 34 6.43 6.14 6.48
N GLU A 35 5.87 6.38 7.67
CA GLU A 35 6.42 7.33 8.64
C GLU A 35 7.82 6.94 9.13
N ASN A 36 8.05 5.64 9.37
CA ASN A 36 9.35 5.10 9.72
C ASN A 36 9.56 3.68 9.13
N PRO A 37 10.00 3.58 7.87
CA PRO A 37 10.12 2.29 7.18
C PRO A 37 11.12 1.30 7.80
N SER A 38 12.00 1.78 8.68
CA SER A 38 13.00 0.96 9.37
C SER A 38 12.47 0.32 10.66
N SER A 39 11.29 0.72 11.15
CA SER A 39 10.70 0.13 12.36
C SER A 39 10.07 -1.22 12.07
N SER A 40 9.98 -2.05 13.11
CA SER A 40 9.21 -3.29 13.03
C SER A 40 7.72 -3.01 12.90
N LEU A 41 6.94 -3.95 12.36
CA LEU A 41 5.48 -3.79 12.23
C LEU A 41 4.79 -3.41 13.57
N PRO A 42 5.11 -4.04 14.72
CA PRO A 42 4.54 -3.62 16.01
C PRO A 42 4.92 -2.20 16.41
N GLU A 43 6.15 -1.77 16.14
CA GLU A 43 6.61 -0.41 16.46
C GLU A 43 5.98 0.64 15.54
N SER A 44 5.70 0.30 14.28
CA SER A 44 4.98 1.20 13.37
C SER A 44 3.51 1.38 13.82
N MET A 45 2.89 0.35 14.42
CA MET A 45 1.50 0.42 14.86
C MET A 45 1.41 1.10 16.25
N HIS A 46 0.80 2.28 16.31
CA HIS A 46 0.80 3.17 17.47
C HIS A 46 0.32 2.56 18.80
N ASN A 47 -0.49 1.50 18.77
CA ASN A 47 -1.01 0.84 19.96
C ASN A 47 -1.27 -0.65 19.71
N TRP A 48 -1.45 -1.41 20.79
CA TRP A 48 -1.67 -2.85 20.75
C TRP A 48 -2.87 -3.27 19.91
N ALA A 49 -3.96 -2.52 19.93
CA ALA A 49 -5.16 -2.85 19.14
C ALA A 49 -4.85 -2.76 17.64
N GLU A 50 -4.10 -1.74 17.20
CA GLU A 50 -3.66 -1.60 15.82
C GLU A 50 -2.62 -2.65 15.43
N THR A 51 -1.69 -2.99 16.33
CA THR A 51 -0.74 -4.10 16.11
C THR A 51 -1.48 -5.41 15.82
N LEU A 52 -2.44 -5.77 16.68
CA LEU A 52 -3.21 -7.01 16.51
C LEU A 52 -4.05 -6.96 15.23
N ALA A 53 -4.63 -5.81 14.91
CA ALA A 53 -5.41 -5.65 13.70
C ALA A 53 -4.56 -5.71 12.42
N ALA A 54 -3.32 -5.24 12.46
CA ALA A 54 -2.35 -5.40 11.38
C ALA A 54 -2.01 -6.88 11.14
N TYR A 55 -1.71 -7.64 12.20
CA TYR A 55 -1.47 -9.07 12.06
C TYR A 55 -2.70 -9.82 11.53
N ARG A 56 -3.89 -9.54 12.05
CA ARG A 56 -5.15 -10.14 11.55
C ARG A 56 -5.45 -9.76 10.10
N PHE A 57 -5.03 -8.57 9.67
CA PHE A 57 -5.17 -8.14 8.29
C PHE A 57 -4.25 -8.95 7.37
N LEU A 58 -2.99 -9.14 7.76
CA LEU A 58 -2.00 -9.90 7.00
C LEU A 58 -2.27 -11.41 7.00
N ASP A 59 -2.91 -11.93 8.04
CA ASP A 59 -3.33 -13.34 8.17
C ASP A 59 -4.72 -13.63 7.53
N ASN A 60 -5.33 -12.62 6.90
CA ASN A 60 -6.65 -12.77 6.29
C ASN A 60 -6.54 -13.39 4.90
N GLU A 61 -7.04 -14.62 4.72
CA GLU A 61 -7.03 -15.32 3.42
C GLU A 61 -7.71 -14.56 2.28
N ALA A 62 -8.65 -13.65 2.59
CA ALA A 62 -9.32 -12.82 1.59
C ALA A 62 -8.50 -11.56 1.20
N VAL A 63 -7.32 -11.36 1.77
CA VAL A 63 -6.37 -10.31 1.45
C VAL A 63 -5.11 -10.97 0.90
N THR A 64 -4.90 -10.88 -0.41
CA THR A 64 -3.72 -11.46 -1.06
C THR A 64 -2.66 -10.42 -1.34
N HIS A 65 -1.40 -10.88 -1.42
CA HIS A 65 -0.27 -10.05 -1.85
C HIS A 65 -0.51 -9.44 -3.24
N GLU A 66 -1.04 -10.22 -4.19
CA GLU A 66 -1.30 -9.75 -5.55
C GLU A 66 -2.32 -8.60 -5.57
N GLN A 67 -3.40 -8.70 -4.80
CA GLN A 67 -4.37 -7.60 -4.69
C GLN A 67 -3.72 -6.33 -4.16
N ILE A 68 -2.90 -6.42 -3.10
CA ILE A 68 -2.19 -5.26 -2.51
C ILE A 68 -1.21 -4.63 -3.52
N MET A 69 -0.46 -5.45 -4.26
CA MET A 69 0.62 -4.96 -5.11
C MET A 69 0.18 -4.48 -6.49
N THR A 70 -0.95 -4.97 -6.99
CA THR A 70 -1.50 -4.58 -8.31
C THR A 70 -1.58 -3.06 -8.51
N PRO A 71 -2.19 -2.26 -7.61
CA PRO A 71 -2.27 -0.81 -7.80
C PRO A 71 -0.88 -0.14 -7.71
N HIS A 72 0.01 -0.65 -6.85
CA HIS A 72 1.39 -0.16 -6.76
C HIS A 72 2.14 -0.36 -8.10
N TRP A 73 2.11 -1.56 -8.68
CA TRP A 73 2.75 -1.83 -9.98
C TRP A 73 2.20 -0.95 -11.09
N ARG A 74 0.88 -0.74 -11.11
CA ARG A 74 0.23 0.14 -12.09
C ARG A 74 0.79 1.56 -12.01
N ILE A 75 0.90 2.11 -10.79
CA ILE A 75 1.42 3.47 -10.57
C ILE A 75 2.91 3.54 -10.96
N THR A 76 3.73 2.60 -10.51
CA THR A 76 5.16 2.57 -10.87
C THR A 76 5.37 2.51 -12.39
N ARG A 77 4.57 1.71 -13.11
CA ARG A 77 4.62 1.65 -14.58
C ARG A 77 4.22 2.99 -15.22
N GLN A 78 3.15 3.62 -14.73
CA GLN A 78 2.69 4.92 -15.22
C GLN A 78 3.76 6.01 -15.01
N GLU A 79 4.35 6.09 -13.81
CA GLU A 79 5.40 7.06 -13.51
C GLU A 79 6.67 6.82 -14.33
N ALA A 80 7.10 5.57 -14.48
CA ALA A 80 8.25 5.21 -15.30
C ALA A 80 8.05 5.60 -16.77
N MET A 81 6.83 5.42 -17.31
CA MET A 81 6.48 5.79 -18.66
C MET A 81 6.46 7.31 -18.87
N GLN A 82 6.06 8.09 -17.85
CA GLN A 82 6.09 9.55 -17.90
C GLN A 82 7.51 10.13 -17.78
N ARG A 83 8.40 9.46 -17.03
CA ARG A 83 9.77 9.93 -16.78
C ARG A 83 10.79 9.49 -17.83
N SER A 84 10.46 8.52 -18.68
CA SER A 84 11.40 8.01 -19.68
C SER A 84 11.34 8.80 -21.00
N PRO A 85 12.45 9.39 -21.48
CA PRO A 85 12.53 9.94 -22.84
C PRO A 85 12.54 8.87 -23.94
N PHE A 86 12.61 7.57 -23.59
CA PHE A 86 12.64 6.44 -24.52
C PHE A 86 11.55 5.39 -24.24
N ALA A 87 10.37 5.82 -23.75
CA ALA A 87 9.24 4.91 -23.63
C ALA A 87 9.01 4.18 -24.97
N CYS A 88 9.33 2.88 -25.03
CA CYS A 88 9.20 2.09 -26.25
C CYS A 88 7.71 2.04 -26.63
N PRO A 89 7.31 2.58 -27.78
CA PRO A 89 5.92 2.56 -28.19
C PRO A 89 5.61 1.14 -28.68
N GLY A 90 5.09 0.26 -27.82
CA GLY A 90 4.66 -1.05 -28.30
C GLY A 90 4.43 -2.20 -27.33
N LEU A 91 4.62 -2.07 -26.02
CA LEU A 91 4.12 -3.11 -25.12
C LEU A 91 2.61 -2.96 -24.94
N LYS A 92 1.87 -3.65 -25.81
CA LYS A 92 0.52 -4.15 -25.52
C LYS A 92 0.61 -5.33 -24.56
#